data_AF-A0A3R7IXK9-F1
#
_entry.id   AF-A0A3R7IXK9-F1
#
_cell.length_a   1.000
_cell.length_b   1.000
_cell.length_c   1.000
_cell.angle_alpha   90.00
_cell.angle_beta   90.00
_cell.angle_gamma   90.00
#
_symmetry.space_group_name_H-M   'P 1'
#
loop_
_entity.id
_entity.type
_entity.pdbx_description
1 polymer ?
#
loop_
_entity_poly.entity_id
_entity_poly.type
_entity_poly.pdbx_seq_one_letter_code
_entity_poly.pdbx_strand_id
1 'polypeptide(L)'
;MTATLDLEPGPVAVGILVGLSGLLFLLTPVVEPVAVGSLQVSTVALSAVVLTLGFALGTVVFAHRGQRLFAIAHGIFAVAWALLVLGPLLGQEALLLAGVVVLVAGAGFLVSQSRQ
;
A
#
# COMPACT_ATOMS: atom_id res chain seq x y z
N MET A 1 13.68 -19.81 -26.48
CA MET A 1 14.43 -18.86 -25.63
C MET A 1 13.71 -18.75 -24.31
N THR A 2 14.14 -19.52 -23.30
CA THR A 2 13.67 -19.36 -21.92
C THR A 2 14.45 -18.22 -21.31
N ALA A 3 13.85 -17.04 -21.22
CA ALA A 3 14.42 -15.95 -20.43
C ALA A 3 14.37 -16.39 -18.97
N THR A 4 15.53 -16.68 -18.38
CA THR A 4 15.66 -16.80 -16.92
C THR A 4 15.39 -15.42 -16.35
N LEU A 5 14.19 -15.22 -15.82
CA LEU A 5 13.85 -14.01 -15.09
C LEU A 5 14.70 -13.98 -13.82
N ASP A 6 15.69 -13.08 -13.79
CA ASP A 6 16.49 -12.83 -12.60
C ASP A 6 15.66 -12.00 -11.62
N LEU A 7 14.85 -12.70 -10.84
CA LEU A 7 13.85 -12.13 -9.95
C LEU A 7 14.44 -11.92 -8.56
N GLU A 8 14.66 -10.66 -8.20
CA GLU A 8 15.11 -10.32 -6.85
C GLU A 8 13.96 -10.47 -5.84
N PRO A 9 14.12 -11.28 -4.77
CA PRO A 9 13.01 -11.65 -3.89
C PRO A 9 12.29 -10.46 -3.24
N GLY A 10 13.01 -9.40 -2.85
CA GLY A 10 12.46 -8.23 -2.18
C GLY A 10 11.45 -7.46 -3.03
N PRO A 11 11.87 -6.88 -4.18
CA PRO A 11 10.96 -6.21 -5.10
C PRO A 11 9.82 -7.10 -5.60
N VAL A 12 10.09 -8.40 -5.79
CA VAL A 12 9.05 -9.38 -6.18
C VAL A 12 8.00 -9.51 -5.10
N ALA A 13 8.37 -9.65 -3.83
CA ALA A 13 7.42 -9.72 -2.73
C ALA A 13 6.56 -8.45 -2.63
N VAL A 14 7.17 -7.27 -2.80
CA VAL A 14 6.44 -5.99 -2.85
C VAL A 14 5.46 -5.97 -4.02
N GLY A 15 5.91 -6.33 -5.23
CA GLY A 15 5.08 -6.39 -6.42
C GLY A 15 3.92 -7.38 -6.30
N ILE A 16 4.14 -8.54 -5.68
CA ILE A 16 3.09 -9.52 -5.39
C ILE A 16 2.04 -8.94 -4.46
N LEU A 17 2.43 -8.27 -3.37
CA LEU A 17 1.46 -7.65 -2.45
C LEU A 17 0.65 -6.56 -3.13
N VAL A 18 1.30 -5.70 -3.92
CA VAL A 18 0.62 -4.65 -4.69
C VAL A 18 -0.34 -5.27 -5.72
N GLY A 19 0.11 -6.29 -6.47
CA GLY A 19 -0.72 -7.01 -7.43
C GLY A 19 -1.91 -7.72 -6.79
N LEU A 20 -1.70 -8.33 -5.62
CA LEU A 20 -2.76 -8.98 -4.85
C LEU A 20 -3.79 -7.97 -4.34
N SER A 21 -3.34 -6.81 -3.84
CA SER A 21 -4.23 -5.70 -3.49
C SER A 21 -5.07 -5.27 -4.70
N GLY A 22 -4.45 -5.08 -5.86
CA GLY A 22 -5.14 -4.74 -7.10
C GLY A 22 -6.18 -5.80 -7.48
N LEU A 23 -5.83 -7.08 -7.39
CA LEU A 23 -6.74 -8.19 -7.65
C LEU A 23 -7.93 -8.20 -6.68
N LEU A 24 -7.68 -8.03 -5.38
CA LEU A 24 -8.73 -7.94 -4.36
C LEU A 24 -9.69 -6.78 -4.65
N PHE A 25 -9.16 -5.63 -5.05
CA PHE A 25 -9.96 -4.47 -5.42
C PHE A 25 -10.85 -4.78 -6.64
N LEU A 26 -10.28 -5.38 -7.69
CA LEU A 26 -11.02 -5.75 -8.90
C LEU A 26 -12.10 -6.82 -8.66
N LEU A 27 -11.92 -7.66 -7.64
CA LEU A 27 -12.89 -8.68 -7.25
C LEU A 27 -14.04 -8.14 -6.38
N THR A 28 -13.94 -6.91 -5.87
CA THR A 28 -14.99 -6.27 -5.05
C THR A 28 -16.42 -6.43 -5.59
N PRO A 29 -16.75 -6.20 -6.88
CA PRO A 29 -18.14 -6.27 -7.34
C PRO A 29 -18.71 -7.70 -7.37
N VAL A 30 -17.88 -8.74 -7.26
CA VAL A 30 -18.29 -10.14 -7.40
C VAL A 30 -18.01 -11.00 -6.17
N VAL A 31 -17.31 -10.46 -5.17
CA VAL A 31 -16.98 -11.16 -3.92
C VAL A 31 -17.71 -10.48 -2.77
N GLU A 32 -18.56 -11.26 -2.10
CA GLU A 32 -19.23 -10.84 -0.87
C GLU A 32 -18.22 -10.56 0.26
N PRO A 33 -18.58 -9.76 1.27
CA PRO A 33 -17.74 -9.54 2.45
C PRO A 33 -17.26 -10.86 3.06
N VAL A 34 -15.99 -10.89 3.45
CA VAL A 34 -15.33 -12.07 4.02
C VAL A 34 -15.38 -11.99 5.54
N ALA A 35 -15.80 -13.08 6.18
CA ALA A 35 -15.77 -13.19 7.62
C ALA A 35 -14.33 -13.34 8.14
N VAL A 36 -13.91 -12.41 8.99
CA VAL A 36 -12.64 -12.46 9.74
C VAL A 36 -12.98 -12.46 11.23
N GLY A 37 -13.06 -13.64 11.83
CA GLY A 37 -13.61 -13.81 13.17
C GLY A 37 -15.09 -13.41 13.21
N SER A 38 -15.44 -12.44 14.04
CA SER A 38 -16.81 -11.88 14.12
C SER A 38 -17.04 -10.70 13.16
N LEU A 39 -16.02 -10.26 12.42
CA LEU A 39 -16.08 -9.09 11.57
C LEU A 39 -16.40 -9.47 10.13
N GLN A 40 -17.31 -8.74 9.49
CA GLN A 40 -17.54 -8.84 8.04
C GLN A 40 -16.70 -7.78 7.35
N VAL A 41 -15.64 -8.20 6.66
CA VAL A 41 -14.66 -7.30 6.06
C VAL A 41 -14.90 -7.25 4.56
N SER A 42 -15.10 -6.04 4.03
CA SER A 42 -15.23 -5.86 2.58
C SER A 42 -13.90 -6.16 1.88
N THR A 43 -13.99 -6.65 0.64
CA THR A 43 -12.84 -6.88 -0.24
C THR A 43 -12.04 -5.61 -0.52
N VAL A 44 -12.68 -4.45 -0.54
CA VAL A 44 -12.02 -3.13 -0.62
C VAL A 44 -11.15 -2.88 0.61
N ALA A 45 -11.67 -3.13 1.81
CA ALA A 45 -10.91 -2.93 3.05
C ALA A 45 -9.71 -3.89 3.10
N LEU A 46 -9.89 -5.16 2.71
CA LEU A 46 -8.78 -6.12 2.59
C LEU A 46 -7.73 -5.65 1.57
N SER A 47 -8.15 -5.15 0.41
CA SER A 47 -7.25 -4.59 -0.60
C SER A 47 -6.41 -3.44 -0.03
N ALA A 48 -7.02 -2.52 0.70
CA ALA A 48 -6.32 -1.39 1.33
C ALA A 48 -5.30 -1.85 2.39
N VAL A 49 -5.65 -2.84 3.20
CA VAL A 49 -4.73 -3.44 4.19
C VAL A 49 -3.54 -4.09 3.50
N VAL A 50 -3.78 -4.93 2.48
CA VAL A 50 -2.71 -5.61 1.73
C VAL A 50 -1.80 -4.59 1.03
N LEU A 51 -2.38 -3.53 0.48
CA LEU A 51 -1.61 -2.44 -0.13
C LEU A 51 -0.71 -1.73 0.89
N THR A 52 -1.25 -1.45 2.08
CA THR A 52 -0.49 -0.84 3.18
C THR A 52 0.72 -1.69 3.56
N LEU A 53 0.54 -3.02 3.63
CA LEU A 53 1.64 -3.96 3.89
C LEU A 53 2.67 -3.97 2.76
N GLY A 54 2.22 -3.94 1.50
CA GLY A 54 3.10 -3.83 0.33
C GLY A 54 3.95 -2.57 0.38
N PHE A 55 3.35 -1.43 0.73
CA PHE A 55 4.08 -0.18 0.93
C PHE A 55 5.07 -0.27 2.10
N ALA A 56 4.67 -0.76 3.26
CA ALA A 56 5.56 -0.90 4.41
C ALA A 56 6.76 -1.80 4.12
N LEU A 57 6.53 -2.93 3.45
CA LEU A 57 7.61 -3.81 2.99
C LEU A 57 8.51 -3.10 1.97
N GLY A 58 7.93 -2.38 1.01
CA GLY A 58 8.67 -1.61 0.02
C GLY A 58 9.58 -0.56 0.65
N THR A 59 9.13 0.12 1.71
CA THR A 59 9.96 1.06 2.48
C THR A 59 11.24 0.39 2.95
N VAL A 60 11.12 -0.77 3.59
CA VAL A 60 12.25 -1.54 4.15
C VAL A 60 13.14 -2.06 3.03
N VAL A 61 12.56 -2.71 2.01
CA VAL A 61 13.29 -3.30 0.88
C VAL A 61 14.11 -2.24 0.14
N PHE A 62 13.50 -1.11 -0.23
CA PHE A 62 14.18 -0.07 -1.00
C PHE A 62 15.18 0.74 -0.15
N ALA A 63 14.95 0.86 1.16
CA ALA A 63 15.92 1.46 2.08
C ALA A 63 17.21 0.62 2.15
N HIS A 64 17.09 -0.70 2.31
CA HIS A 64 18.25 -1.59 2.34
C HIS A 64 19.04 -1.64 1.02
N ARG A 65 18.41 -1.25 -0.09
CA ARG A 65 19.03 -1.21 -1.41
C ARG A 65 19.64 0.15 -1.77
N GLY A 66 19.63 1.10 -0.83
CA GLY A 66 20.12 2.47 -1.08
C GLY A 66 19.23 3.29 -2.02
N GLN A 67 18.05 2.80 -2.39
CA GLN A 67 17.11 3.47 -3.29
C GLN A 67 16.23 4.45 -2.50
N ARG A 68 16.85 5.54 -2.03
CA ARG A 68 16.25 6.46 -1.05
C ARG A 68 14.89 7.04 -1.48
N LEU A 69 14.75 7.49 -2.74
CA LEU A 69 13.49 8.09 -3.21
C LEU A 69 12.35 7.05 -3.24
N PHE A 70 12.63 5.82 -3.68
CA PHE A 70 11.65 4.72 -3.67
C PHE A 70 11.25 4.33 -2.25
N ALA A 71 12.22 4.25 -1.33
CA ALA A 71 11.96 3.98 0.08
C ALA A 71 11.05 5.05 0.72
N ILE A 72 11.35 6.33 0.46
CA ILE A 72 10.53 7.46 0.92
C ILE A 72 9.13 7.39 0.33
N ALA A 73 9.01 7.14 -0.98
CA ALA A 73 7.71 7.03 -1.63
C ALA A 73 6.85 5.96 -0.97
N HIS A 74 7.38 4.75 -0.82
CA HIS A 74 6.68 3.66 -0.16
C HIS A 74 6.36 3.99 1.30
N GLY A 75 7.27 4.66 2.03
CA GLY A 75 7.03 5.07 3.41
C GLY A 75 5.87 6.07 3.55
N ILE A 76 5.82 7.07 2.68
CA ILE A 76 4.72 8.04 2.62
C ILE A 76 3.40 7.33 2.37
N PHE A 77 3.33 6.48 1.35
CA PHE A 77 2.11 5.76 1.03
C PHE A 77 1.73 4.76 2.12
N ALA A 78 2.70 4.08 2.78
CA ALA A 78 2.42 3.20 3.91
C ALA A 78 1.74 3.95 5.06
N VAL A 79 2.25 5.12 5.44
CA VAL A 79 1.66 5.95 6.50
C VAL A 79 0.28 6.47 6.09
N ALA A 80 0.14 7.00 4.88
CA ALA A 80 -1.12 7.50 4.37
C ALA A 80 -2.22 6.42 4.37
N TRP A 81 -1.92 5.24 3.82
CA TRP A 81 -2.88 4.14 3.75
C TRP A 81 -3.16 3.54 5.12
N ALA A 82 -2.17 3.44 6.02
CA ALA A 82 -2.40 3.02 7.40
C ALA A 82 -3.41 3.94 8.11
N LEU A 83 -3.29 5.26 7.93
CA LEU A 83 -4.24 6.22 8.49
C LEU A 83 -5.64 6.10 7.87
N LEU A 84 -5.72 5.93 6.55
CA LEU A 84 -7.00 5.74 5.84
C LEU A 84 -7.71 4.43 6.23
N VAL A 85 -6.95 3.38 6.58
CA VAL A 85 -7.49 2.11 7.06
C VAL A 85 -7.88 2.20 8.53
N LEU A 86 -6.98 2.71 9.38
CA LEU A 86 -7.18 2.77 10.83
C LEU A 86 -8.24 3.79 11.25
N GLY A 87 -8.39 4.91 10.54
CA GLY A 87 -9.38 5.93 10.86
C GLY A 87 -10.81 5.38 10.94
N PRO A 88 -11.35 4.78 9.87
CA PRO A 88 -12.64 4.10 9.90
C PRO A 88 -12.72 2.97 10.92
N LEU A 89 -11.67 2.13 11.01
CA LEU A 89 -11.65 0.99 11.94
C LEU A 89 -11.75 1.43 13.40
N LEU A 90 -11.16 2.57 13.75
CA LEU A 90 -11.16 3.13 15.10
C LEU A 90 -12.27 4.17 15.31
N GLY A 91 -13.09 4.46 14.29
CA GLY A 91 -14.10 5.52 14.34
C GLY A 91 -13.52 6.93 14.51
N GLN A 92 -12.30 7.17 14.05
CA GLN A 92 -11.57 8.45 14.21
C GLN A 92 -11.44 9.19 12.87
N GLU A 93 -12.36 10.12 12.62
CA GLU A 93 -12.40 10.94 11.40
C GLU A 93 -11.11 11.75 11.18
N ALA A 94 -10.48 12.22 12.27
CA ALA A 94 -9.23 12.96 12.21
C ALA A 94 -8.08 12.14 11.58
N LEU A 95 -8.02 10.82 11.84
CA LEU A 95 -7.02 9.95 11.24
C LEU A 95 -7.26 9.79 9.73
N LEU A 96 -8.52 9.66 9.31
CA LEU A 96 -8.88 9.59 7.90
C LEU A 96 -8.44 10.88 7.17
N LEU A 97 -8.78 12.04 7.73
CA LEU A 97 -8.39 13.34 7.17
C LEU A 97 -6.86 13.48 7.12
N ALA A 98 -6.16 13.11 8.20
CA ALA A 98 -4.71 13.11 8.23
C ALA A 98 -4.13 12.20 7.14
N GLY A 99 -4.71 11.03 6.91
CA GLY A 99 -4.33 10.11 5.84
C GLY A 99 -4.44 10.75 4.45
N VAL A 100 -5.55 11.44 4.17
CA VAL A 100 -5.73 12.19 2.91
C VAL A 100 -4.68 13.29 2.76
N VAL A 101 -4.43 14.07 3.82
CA VAL A 101 -3.43 15.14 3.81
C VAL A 101 -2.03 14.58 3.54
N VAL A 102 -1.63 13.52 4.24
CA VAL A 102 -0.33 12.86 4.03
C VAL A 102 -0.22 12.32 2.60
N LEU A 103 -1.28 11.73 2.06
CA LEU A 103 -1.31 11.23 0.70
C LEU A 103 -1.06 12.35 -0.33
N VAL A 104 -1.83 13.44 -0.25
CA VAL A 104 -1.76 14.55 -1.20
C VAL A 104 -0.43 15.29 -1.08
N ALA A 105 -0.04 15.68 0.14
CA ALA A 105 1.21 16.38 0.38
C ALA A 105 2.42 15.51 0.02
N GLY A 106 2.37 14.23 0.36
CA GLY A 106 3.41 13.26 0.03
C GLY A 106 3.57 13.04 -1.47
N ALA A 107 2.46 12.87 -2.21
CA ALA A 107 2.50 12.78 -3.67
C ALA A 107 3.06 14.06 -4.30
N GLY A 108 2.63 15.24 -3.82
CA GLY A 108 3.16 16.53 -4.28
C GLY A 108 4.66 16.67 -4.01
N PHE A 109 5.13 16.26 -2.82
CA PHE A 109 6.55 16.20 -2.48
C PHE A 109 7.32 15.30 -3.46
N LEU A 110 6.86 14.07 -3.72
CA LEU A 110 7.51 13.15 -4.65
C LEU A 110 7.56 13.69 -6.07
N VAL A 111 6.48 14.33 -6.54
CA VAL A 111 6.47 15.00 -7.85
C VAL A 111 7.52 16.11 -7.90
N SER A 112 7.66 16.91 -6.84
CA SER A 112 8.68 17.96 -6.79
C SER A 112 10.11 17.40 -6.83
N GLN A 113 10.36 16.27 -6.16
CA GLN A 113 11.66 15.59 -6.17
C GLN A 113 11.96 14.96 -7.54
N SER A 114 10.95 14.47 -8.27
CA SER A 114 11.14 13.87 -9.60
C SER A 114 11.52 14.86 -10.71
N ARG A 115 11.39 16.16 -10.44
CA ARG A 115 11.71 17.25 -11.37
C ARG A 115 13.09 17.85 -11.14
N GLN A 116 13.80 17.40 -10.11
CA GLN A 116 15.18 17.78 -9.80
C GLN A 116 16.15 16.77 -10.41
#